data_AF-A0A2N2DLT3-F1
#
_entry.id   AF-A0A2N2DLT3-F1
#
_cell.length_a   1.000
_cell.length_b   1.000
_cell.length_c   1.000
_cell.angle_alpha   90.00
_cell.angle_beta   90.00
_cell.angle_gamma   90.00
#
_symmetry.space_group_name_H-M   'P 1'
#
loop_
_entity.id
_entity.type
_entity.pdbx_description
1 polymer ?
#
loop_
_entity_poly.entity_id
_entity_poly.type
_entity_poly.pdbx_seq_one_letter_code
_entity_poly.pdbx_strand_id
1 'polypeptide(L)'
;MGSFFKKLQETAKSTADTLGAKSAELVSAGKLKVEKMQLESKVKEKKTDLGGLVYLAYLSGQEPDTDKVTALCEEIKELEAQISSLDKKMNEETAEGKDTVQEAVAACKQCGQALTSGAKFCPGCGTQV
;
A
#
# COMPACT_ATOMS: atom_id res chain seq x y z
N MET A 1 -5.91 37.61 -33.38
CA MET A 1 -5.97 36.43 -32.48
C MET A 1 -7.01 36.68 -31.40
N GLY A 2 -8.29 36.39 -31.64
CA GLY A 2 -9.37 36.77 -30.70
C GLY A 2 -10.67 35.96 -30.78
N SER A 3 -10.67 34.79 -31.43
CA SER A 3 -11.90 33.99 -31.60
C SER A 3 -11.87 32.61 -30.94
N PHE A 4 -10.73 32.19 -30.38
CA PHE A 4 -10.61 30.91 -29.66
C PHE A 4 -10.98 31.04 -28.17
N PHE A 5 -10.62 32.14 -27.50
CA PHE A 5 -10.93 32.37 -26.09
C PHE A 5 -12.43 32.53 -25.81
N LYS A 6 -13.20 33.06 -26.76
CA LYS A 6 -14.64 33.31 -26.56
C LYS A 6 -15.46 32.03 -26.59
N LYS A 7 -15.09 31.04 -27.43
CA LYS A 7 -15.67 29.69 -27.40
C LYS A 7 -15.23 28.89 -26.17
N LEU A 8 -13.97 29.05 -25.74
CA LEU A 8 -13.46 28.35 -24.55
C LEU A 8 -14.17 28.82 -23.26
N GLN A 9 -14.50 30.11 -23.16
CA GLN A 9 -15.18 30.69 -22.00
C GLN A 9 -16.65 30.26 -21.88
N GLU A 10 -17.37 30.09 -22.99
CA GLU A 10 -18.74 29.59 -22.96
C GLU A 10 -18.83 28.09 -22.68
N THR A 11 -17.85 27.29 -23.13
CA THR A 11 -17.76 25.87 -22.78
C THR A 11 -17.27 25.65 -21.35
N ALA A 12 -16.47 26.56 -20.77
CA ALA A 12 -16.00 26.44 -19.39
C ALA A 12 -17.13 26.56 -18.35
N LYS A 13 -18.25 27.21 -18.67
CA LYS A 13 -19.31 27.51 -17.69
C LYS A 13 -20.28 26.34 -17.42
N SER A 14 -20.37 25.35 -18.32
CA SER A 14 -21.22 24.16 -18.13
C SER A 14 -20.43 22.87 -17.90
N THR A 15 -19.09 22.95 -17.94
CA THR A 15 -18.20 21.79 -17.77
C THR A 15 -17.43 21.84 -16.44
N ALA A 16 -17.65 22.88 -15.62
CA ALA A 16 -16.93 23.09 -14.36
C ALA A 16 -17.42 22.20 -13.20
N ASP A 17 -18.65 21.69 -13.23
CA ASP A 17 -19.22 20.97 -12.09
C ASP A 17 -19.08 19.44 -12.13
N THR A 18 -18.75 18.82 -13.28
CA THR A 18 -18.79 17.35 -13.42
C THR A 18 -17.49 16.68 -13.90
N LEU A 19 -16.42 17.42 -14.18
CA LEU A 19 -15.15 16.87 -14.69
C LEU A 19 -13.89 17.23 -13.87
N GLY A 20 -14.05 17.78 -12.66
CA GLY A 20 -12.94 18.09 -11.74
C GLY A 20 -12.75 17.11 -10.57
N ALA A 21 -13.79 16.37 -10.16
CA ALA A 21 -13.74 15.63 -8.90
C ALA A 21 -12.86 14.36 -8.92
N LYS A 22 -12.65 13.72 -10.08
CA LYS A 22 -11.83 12.48 -10.16
C LYS A 22 -10.32 12.67 -10.30
N SER A 23 -9.84 13.89 -10.60
CA SER A 23 -8.40 14.12 -10.79
C SER A 23 -7.68 14.49 -9.49
N ALA A 24 -8.39 15.05 -8.50
CA ALA A 24 -7.82 15.37 -7.18
C ALA A 24 -7.55 14.10 -6.34
N GLU A 25 -8.42 13.09 -6.43
CA GLU A 25 -8.30 11.83 -5.66
C GLU A 25 -7.17 10.91 -6.14
N LEU A 26 -6.74 11.02 -7.40
CA LEU A 26 -5.61 10.24 -7.90
C LEU A 26 -4.25 10.79 -7.42
N VAL A 27 -4.18 12.08 -7.08
CA VAL A 27 -2.96 12.73 -6.59
C VAL A 27 -2.73 12.44 -5.10
N SER A 28 -3.80 12.30 -4.30
CA SER A 28 -3.72 11.96 -2.88
C SER A 28 -3.20 10.53 -2.66
N ALA A 29 -3.73 9.54 -3.37
CA ALA A 29 -3.28 8.14 -3.25
C ALA A 29 -1.79 7.95 -3.62
N GLY A 30 -1.31 8.67 -4.64
CA GLY A 30 0.11 8.65 -5.04
C GLY A 30 1.04 9.25 -3.98
N LYS A 31 0.64 10.36 -3.36
CA LYS A 31 1.42 11.01 -2.29
C LYS A 31 1.52 10.13 -1.04
N LEU A 32 0.40 9.54 -0.61
CA LEU A 32 0.36 8.63 0.54
C LEU A 32 1.27 7.41 0.34
N LYS A 33 1.31 6.85 -0.87
CA LYS A 33 2.19 5.72 -1.20
C LYS A 33 3.68 6.08 -1.13
N VAL A 34 4.07 7.28 -1.57
CA VAL A 34 5.45 7.77 -1.46
C VAL A 34 5.84 7.99 0.01
N GLU A 35 4.96 8.60 0.81
CA GLU A 35 5.19 8.79 2.25
C GLU A 35 5.35 7.45 2.97
N LYS A 36 4.51 6.45 2.65
CA LYS A 36 4.64 5.09 3.17
C LYS A 36 6.00 4.47 2.82
N MET A 37 6.42 4.54 1.55
CA MET A 37 7.70 3.99 1.09
C MET A 37 8.89 4.64 1.81
N GLN A 38 8.83 5.95 2.06
CA GLN A 38 9.87 6.65 2.81
C GLN A 38 9.95 6.19 4.27
N LEU A 39 8.81 6.02 4.93
CA LEU A 39 8.76 5.52 6.30
C LEU A 39 9.25 4.07 6.39
N GLU A 40 8.88 3.20 5.45
CA GLU A 40 9.37 1.82 5.37
C GLU A 40 10.90 1.77 5.19
N SER A 41 11.46 2.66 4.36
CA SER A 41 12.91 2.78 4.21
C SER A 41 13.59 3.19 5.51
N LYS A 42 13.03 4.17 6.23
CA LYS A 42 13.56 4.61 7.54
C LYS A 42 13.50 3.50 8.59
N VAL A 43 12.40 2.74 8.65
CA VAL A 43 12.29 1.57 9.54
C VAL A 43 13.38 0.55 9.22
N LYS A 44 13.63 0.29 7.94
CA LYS A 44 14.67 -0.64 7.51
C LYS A 44 16.06 -0.16 7.92
N GLU A 45 16.40 1.10 7.68
CA GLU A 45 17.67 1.70 8.10
C GLU A 45 17.86 1.59 9.61
N LYS A 46 16.86 1.99 10.40
CA LYS A 46 16.92 1.93 11.87
C LYS A 46 17.08 0.50 12.40
N LYS A 47 16.45 -0.49 11.77
CA LYS A 47 16.64 -1.91 12.10
C LYS A 47 18.06 -2.39 11.76
N THR A 48 18.64 -1.90 10.66
CA THR A 48 20.04 -2.17 10.32
C THR A 48 20.99 -1.53 11.33
N ASP A 49 20.75 -0.28 11.73
CA ASP A 49 21.56 0.41 12.74
C ASP A 49 21.50 -0.30 14.10
N LEU A 50 20.29 -0.72 14.52
CA LEU A 50 20.09 -1.52 15.72
C LEU A 50 20.89 -2.83 15.66
N GLY A 51 20.79 -3.56 14.55
CA GLY A 51 21.56 -4.78 14.33
C GLY A 51 23.06 -4.54 14.35
N GLY A 52 23.53 -3.44 13.75
CA GLY A 52 24.92 -3.02 13.76
C GLY A 52 25.43 -2.73 15.16
N LEU A 53 24.66 -2.00 15.97
CA LEU A 53 25.00 -1.69 17.36
C LEU A 53 25.18 -2.97 18.19
N VAL A 54 24.21 -3.89 18.10
CA VAL A 54 24.25 -5.15 18.85
C VAL A 54 25.40 -6.05 18.36
N TYR A 55 25.62 -6.10 17.05
CA TYR A 55 26.70 -6.90 16.46
C TYR A 55 28.09 -6.38 16.85
N LEU A 56 28.29 -5.05 16.85
CA LEU A 56 29.55 -4.44 17.28
C LEU A 56 29.82 -4.69 18.77
N ALA A 57 28.79 -4.64 19.62
CA ALA A 57 28.91 -4.98 21.02
C ALA A 57 29.33 -6.45 21.21
N TYR A 58 28.70 -7.37 20.46
CA TYR A 58 29.05 -8.78 20.45
C TYR A 58 30.52 -9.01 20.06
N LEU A 59 31.00 -8.37 18.97
CA LEU A 59 32.40 -8.48 18.55
C LEU A 59 33.39 -7.92 19.59
N SER A 60 32.97 -6.90 20.33
CA SER A 60 33.78 -6.27 21.38
C SER A 60 33.75 -7.03 22.71
N GLY A 61 32.94 -8.10 22.81
CA GLY A 61 32.72 -8.84 24.06
C GLY A 61 32.03 -8.02 25.15
N GLN A 62 31.34 -6.95 24.77
CA GLN A 62 30.62 -6.05 25.67
C GLN A 62 29.12 -6.20 25.49
N GLU A 63 28.36 -5.84 26.52
CA GLU A 63 26.91 -5.77 26.39
C GLU A 63 26.53 -4.54 25.53
N PRO A 64 25.51 -4.67 24.66
CA PRO A 64 25.03 -3.55 23.87
C PRO A 64 24.48 -2.45 24.77
N ASP A 65 24.67 -1.21 24.35
CA ASP A 65 24.17 -0.03 25.04
C ASP A 65 22.63 -0.06 25.09
N THR A 66 22.09 -0.42 26.25
CA THR A 66 20.66 -0.62 26.47
C THR A 66 19.85 0.64 26.19
N ASP A 67 20.39 1.82 26.51
CA ASP A 67 19.70 3.09 26.31
C ASP A 67 19.55 3.38 24.80
N LYS A 68 20.63 3.17 24.02
CA LYS A 68 20.58 3.33 22.56
C LYS A 68 19.72 2.28 21.88
N VAL A 69 19.76 1.04 22.34
CA VAL A 69 18.90 -0.05 21.85
C VAL A 69 17.42 0.30 22.09
N THR A 70 17.10 0.77 23.30
CA THR A 70 15.73 1.13 23.67
C THR A 70 15.24 2.30 22.82
N ALA A 71 16.04 3.35 22.66
CA ALA A 71 15.70 4.50 21.83
C ALA A 71 15.42 4.09 20.37
N LEU A 72 16.27 3.27 19.75
CA LEU A 72 16.05 2.79 18.39
C LEU A 72 14.78 1.94 18.27
N CYS A 73 14.50 1.10 19.26
CA CYS A 73 13.27 0.29 19.29
C CYS A 73 12.01 1.16 19.42
N GLU A 74 12.04 2.20 20.24
CA GLU A 74 10.92 3.14 20.39
C GLU A 74 10.67 3.92 19.10
N GLU A 75 11.73 4.43 18.46
CA GLU A 75 11.64 5.10 17.16
C GLU A 75 11.06 4.18 16.06
N ILE A 76 11.53 2.93 16.00
CA ILE A 76 11.01 1.93 15.05
C ILE A 76 9.52 1.68 15.28
N LYS A 77 9.12 1.51 16.54
CA LYS A 77 7.72 1.28 16.92
C LYS A 77 6.82 2.45 16.52
N GLU A 78 7.30 3.68 16.69
CA GLU A 78 6.56 4.87 16.29
C GLU A 78 6.41 4.98 14.77
N LEU A 79 7.49 4.73 14.02
CA LEU A 79 7.45 4.72 12.54
C LEU A 79 6.53 3.61 12.00
N GLU A 80 6.55 2.41 12.59
CA GLU A 80 5.62 1.32 12.24
C GLU A 80 4.16 1.67 12.52
N ALA A 81 3.89 2.38 13.62
CA ALA A 81 2.55 2.89 13.92
C ALA A 81 2.10 3.94 12.87
N GLN A 82 3.00 4.82 12.42
CA GLN A 82 2.71 5.79 11.36
C GLN A 82 2.38 5.08 10.04
N ILE A 83 3.17 4.06 9.64
CA ILE A 83 2.89 3.23 8.46
C ILE A 83 1.52 2.56 8.57
N SER A 84 1.19 1.97 9.72
CA SER A 84 -0.11 1.35 9.95
C SER A 84 -1.26 2.36 9.83
N SER A 85 -1.07 3.60 10.29
CA SER A 85 -2.07 4.66 10.15
C SER A 85 -2.27 5.09 8.69
N LEU A 86 -1.20 5.14 7.90
CA LEU A 86 -1.27 5.46 6.47
C LEU A 86 -1.93 4.34 5.67
N ASP A 87 -1.65 3.08 6.01
CA ASP A 87 -2.32 1.92 5.40
C ASP A 87 -3.83 1.92 5.62
N LYS A 88 -4.29 2.32 6.81
CA LYS A 88 -5.72 2.47 7.09
C LYS A 88 -6.36 3.55 6.22
N LYS A 89 -5.71 4.72 6.11
CA LYS A 89 -6.17 5.82 5.25
C LYS A 89 -6.25 5.41 3.77
N MET A 90 -5.29 4.61 3.28
CA MET A 90 -5.32 4.09 1.91
C MET A 90 -6.43 3.03 1.69
N ASN A 91 -6.76 2.24 2.71
CA ASN A 91 -7.78 1.19 2.60
C ASN A 91 -9.22 1.72 2.81
N GLU A 92 -9.40 2.81 3.55
CA GLU A 92 -10.70 3.49 3.70
C GLU A 92 -11.23 4.05 2.38
N GLU A 93 -10.35 4.45 1.45
CA GLU A 93 -10.71 4.85 0.07
C GLU A 93 -11.07 3.65 -0.85
N THR A 94 -10.88 2.41 -0.39
CA THR A 94 -11.15 1.18 -1.19
C THR A 94 -12.30 0.33 -0.60
N ALA A 95 -13.10 0.90 0.31
CA ALA A 95 -14.21 0.22 0.98
C ALA A 95 -15.54 0.23 0.20
N GLU A 96 -15.54 0.60 -1.08
CA GLU A 96 -16.60 0.29 -2.05
C GLU A 96 -16.04 -0.70 -3.08
N GLY A 97 -16.01 -2.00 -2.77
CA GLY A 97 -15.56 -3.00 -3.74
C GLY A 97 -15.08 -4.36 -3.21
N LYS A 98 -15.27 -4.67 -1.92
CA LYS A 98 -14.97 -6.00 -1.36
C LYS A 98 -16.20 -6.80 -0.95
N ASP A 99 -17.32 -6.60 -1.64
CA ASP A 99 -18.38 -7.61 -1.75
C ASP A 99 -18.14 -8.47 -2.99
N THR A 100 -17.23 -9.44 -2.89
CA THR A 100 -17.45 -10.76 -3.49
C THR A 100 -16.62 -11.76 -2.70
N VAL A 101 -17.19 -12.24 -1.60
CA VAL A 101 -16.91 -13.62 -1.16
C VAL A 101 -17.44 -14.51 -2.30
N GLN A 102 -16.60 -14.81 -3.29
CA GLN A 102 -16.93 -15.88 -4.23
C GLN A 102 -16.76 -17.18 -3.46
N GLU A 103 -17.88 -17.82 -3.12
CA GLU A 103 -17.91 -19.18 -2.60
C GLU A 103 -17.05 -20.07 -3.51
N ALA A 104 -15.90 -20.51 -2.98
CA ALA A 104 -15.08 -21.53 -3.60
C ALA A 104 -15.82 -22.86 -3.47
N VAL A 105 -16.37 -23.37 -4.58
CA VAL A 105 -17.29 -24.53 -4.57
C VAL A 105 -16.54 -25.87 -4.65
N ALA A 106 -15.29 -25.89 -5.13
CA ALA A 106 -14.48 -27.10 -5.20
C ALA A 106 -12.97 -26.81 -5.28
N ALA A 107 -12.12 -27.78 -4.97
CA ALA A 107 -10.68 -27.71 -5.23
C ALA A 107 -10.32 -28.55 -6.45
N CYS A 108 -9.35 -28.09 -7.24
CA CYS A 108 -8.86 -28.82 -8.41
C CYS A 108 -8.22 -30.15 -7.98
N LYS A 109 -8.64 -31.25 -8.60
CA LYS A 109 -8.10 -32.59 -8.30
C LYS A 109 -6.66 -32.81 -8.74
N GLN A 110 -6.09 -31.92 -9.57
CA GLN A 110 -4.71 -32.04 -10.04
C GLN A 110 -3.73 -31.20 -9.23
N CYS A 111 -4.06 -29.93 -8.94
CA CYS A 111 -3.14 -29.02 -8.26
C CYS A 111 -3.64 -28.51 -6.89
N GLY A 112 -4.88 -28.83 -6.51
CA GLY A 112 -5.48 -28.37 -5.24
C GLY A 112 -6.01 -26.94 -5.25
N GLN A 113 -5.89 -26.20 -6.36
CA GLN A 113 -6.34 -24.80 -6.45
C GLN A 113 -7.85 -24.68 -6.27
N ALA A 114 -8.30 -23.70 -5.49
CA ALA A 114 -9.71 -23.39 -5.31
C ALA A 114 -10.38 -22.97 -6.64
N LEU A 115 -11.55 -23.54 -6.92
CA LEU A 115 -12.35 -23.32 -8.11
C LEU A 115 -13.59 -22.51 -7.74
N THR A 116 -13.89 -21.53 -8.59
CA THR A 116 -15.13 -20.75 -8.52
C THR A 116 -16.27 -21.54 -9.15
N SER A 117 -17.52 -21.28 -8.71
CA SER A 117 -18.70 -21.93 -9.27
C SER A 117 -18.77 -21.75 -10.79
N GLY A 118 -18.84 -22.85 -11.55
CA GLY A 118 -18.96 -22.85 -13.01
C GLY A 118 -17.64 -22.78 -13.81
N ALA A 119 -16.47 -22.90 -13.17
CA ALA A 119 -15.20 -23.01 -13.89
C ALA A 119 -15.15 -24.28 -14.76
N LYS A 120 -14.85 -24.14 -16.06
CA LYS A 120 -14.58 -25.28 -16.96
C LYS A 120 -13.12 -25.71 -16.93
N PHE A 121 -12.22 -24.80 -16.57
CA PHE A 121 -10.77 -25.04 -16.48
C PHE A 121 -10.23 -24.43 -15.20
N CYS A 122 -9.23 -25.09 -14.61
CA CYS A 122 -8.56 -24.65 -13.41
C CYS A 122 -7.69 -23.42 -13.70
N PRO A 123 -7.84 -22.31 -12.95
CA PRO A 123 -6.98 -21.14 -13.14
C PRO A 123 -5.53 -21.36 -12.68
N GLY A 124 -5.28 -22.37 -11.85
CA GLY A 124 -3.95 -22.67 -11.33
C GLY A 124 -3.09 -23.54 -12.26
N CYS A 125 -3.69 -24.52 -12.94
CA CYS A 125 -2.94 -25.48 -13.77
C CYS A 125 -3.49 -25.67 -15.19
N GLY A 126 -4.59 -25.02 -15.55
CA GLY A 126 -5.20 -25.12 -16.87
C GLY A 126 -5.94 -26.42 -17.16
N THR A 127 -5.95 -27.38 -16.22
CA THR A 127 -6.69 -28.64 -16.39
C THR A 127 -8.19 -28.40 -16.38
N GLN A 128 -8.93 -29.12 -17.23
CA GLN A 128 -10.39 -29.07 -17.23
C GLN A 128 -10.96 -29.62 -15.90
N VAL A 129 -11.94 -28.94 -15.30
CA VAL A 129 -12.50 -29.23 -13.97
C VAL A 129 -14.02 -29.36 -13.98
#